data_AF-A0ABD0R7W9-F1
#
_entry.id   AF-A0ABD0R7W9-F1
#
_cell.length_a   1.000
_cell.length_b   1.000
_cell.length_c   1.000
_cell.angle_alpha   90.00
_cell.angle_beta   90.00
_cell.angle_gamma   90.00
#
_symmetry.space_group_name_H-M   'P 1'
#
loop_
_entity.id
_entity.type
_entity.pdbx_description
1 polymer ?
#
loop_
_entity_poly.entity_id
_entity_poly.type
_entity_poly.pdbx_seq_one_letter_code
_entity_poly.pdbx_strand_id
1 'polypeptide(L)' 'IAMGIPLYRIKEIRVLFGETPWGDSPINFESPECIPCPRGHVIAARITSENPDE' A
#
# COMPACT_ATOMS: atom_id res chain seq x y z
N ILE A 1 0.17 6.43 -10.46
CA ILE A 1 1.35 5.86 -11.14
C ILE A 1 1.22 5.94 -12.66
N ALA A 2 0.23 5.30 -13.30
CA ALA A 2 0.12 5.28 -14.78
C ALA A 2 0.10 6.67 -15.46
N MET A 3 -0.44 7.69 -14.79
CA MET A 3 -0.42 9.10 -15.25
C MET A 3 0.91 9.84 -14.98
N GLY A 4 1.98 9.14 -14.58
CA GLY A 4 3.26 9.74 -14.21
C GLY A 4 3.31 10.37 -12.81
N ILE A 5 2.27 10.17 -11.98
CA ILE A 5 2.26 10.68 -10.59
C ILE A 5 3.29 9.89 -9.75
N PRO A 6 4.28 10.56 -9.14
CA PRO A 6 5.29 9.90 -8.30
C PRO A 6 4.68 9.40 -6.98
N LEU A 7 5.30 8.39 -6.37
CA LEU A 7 4.73 7.68 -5.20
C LEU A 7 4.45 8.59 -4.01
N TYR A 8 5.33 9.55 -3.70
CA TYR A 8 5.15 10.50 -2.59
C TYR A 8 3.98 11.47 -2.79
N ARG A 9 3.38 11.52 -3.99
CA ARG A 9 2.18 12.33 -4.30
C ARG A 9 0.89 11.52 -4.30
N ILE A 10 0.95 10.21 -4.04
CA ILE A 10 -0.23 9.36 -3.91
C ILE A 10 -0.69 9.39 -2.45
N LYS A 11 -1.91 9.86 -2.22
CA LYS A 11 -2.49 10.08 -0.89
C LYS A 11 -2.34 8.86 0.03
N GLU A 12 -2.69 7.68 -0.45
CA GLU A 12 -2.67 6.44 0.34
C GLU A 12 -1.25 6.04 0.75
N ILE A 13 -0.27 6.27 -0.11
CA ILE A 13 1.15 6.05 0.22
C ILE A 13 1.59 7.03 1.29
N ARG A 14 1.23 8.32 1.20
CA ARG A 14 1.55 9.29 2.25
C ARG A 14 0.99 8.86 3.61
N VAL A 15 -0.30 8.50 3.65
CA VAL A 15 -0.95 8.04 4.88
C VAL A 15 -0.29 6.77 5.43
N LEU A 16 0.13 5.84 4.57
CA LEU A 16 0.84 4.62 4.97
C LEU A 16 2.18 4.91 5.65
N PHE A 17 2.88 5.95 5.21
CA PHE A 17 4.15 6.42 5.78
C PHE A 17 3.97 7.52 6.84
N GLY A 18 2.75 7.72 7.38
CA GLY A 18 2.48 8.69 8.45
C GLY A 18 2.53 10.16 8.03
N GLU A 19 2.59 10.44 6.73
CA GLU A 19 2.68 11.78 6.16
C GLU A 19 1.31 12.45 5.98
N THR A 20 1.31 13.78 5.83
CA THR A 20 0.06 14.52 5.56
C THR A 20 -0.54 14.12 4.21
N PRO A 21 -1.86 13.88 4.09
CA PRO A 21 -2.47 13.36 2.85
C PRO A 21 -2.32 14.26 1.62
N TRP A 22 -2.17 15.57 1.85
CA TRP A 22 -2.14 16.62 0.80
C TRP A 22 -0.77 17.27 0.65
N GLY A 23 0.24 16.80 1.39
CA GLY A 23 1.61 17.28 1.29
C GLY A 23 2.25 16.94 -0.05
N ASP A 24 3.33 17.65 -0.36
CA ASP A 24 4.17 17.44 -1.54
C ASP A 24 5.64 17.16 -1.17
N SER A 25 5.97 17.11 0.12
CA SER A 25 7.32 16.76 0.58
C SER A 25 7.72 15.37 0.04
N PRO A 26 8.96 15.23 -0.47
CA PRO A 26 9.48 13.91 -0.84
C PRO A 26 9.52 12.97 0.36
N ILE A 27 9.23 11.69 0.14
CA ILE A 27 9.32 10.64 1.16
C ILE A 27 10.59 9.83 0.88
N ASN A 28 11.46 9.69 1.88
CA ASN A 28 12.59 8.75 1.80
C ASN A 28 12.07 7.33 2.08
N PHE A 29 11.90 6.53 1.02
CA PHE A 29 11.41 5.16 1.14
C PHE A 29 12.47 4.16 1.63
N GLU A 30 13.76 4.49 1.54
CA GLU A 30 14.85 3.60 2.00
C GLU A 30 15.05 3.69 3.51
N SER A 31 14.89 4.88 4.07
CA SER A 31 15.01 5.15 5.50
C SER A 31 13.88 6.09 5.96
N PRO A 32 12.63 5.60 6.00
CA PRO A 32 11.48 6.44 6.35
C PRO A 32 11.47 6.77 7.85
N GLU A 33 11.02 7.97 8.20
CA GLU A 33 10.84 8.37 9.61
C GLU A 33 9.78 7.51 10.31
N CYS A 34 8.72 7.16 9.58
CA CYS A 34 7.67 6.25 10.03
C CYS A 34 7.68 4.99 9.16
N ILE A 35 8.10 3.86 9.73
CA ILE A 35 8.08 2.57 9.06
C ILE A 35 6.63 2.07 9.01
N PRO A 36 6.06 1.79 7.82
CA PRO A 36 4.71 1.27 7.71
C PRO A 36 4.51 -0.02 8.50
N CYS A 37 3.43 -0.09 9.27
CA CYS A 37 3.02 -1.29 9.98
C CYS A 37 1.80 -1.93 9.33
N PRO A 38 1.73 -3.28 9.23
CA PRO A 38 0.53 -3.97 8.77
C PRO A 38 -0.67 -3.61 9.64
N ARG A 39 -1.77 -3.18 9.01
CA ARG A 39 -3.01 -2.85 9.72
C ARG A 39 -4.01 -4.01 9.62
N GLY A 40 -4.11 -4.78 10.70
CA GLY A 40 -5.03 -5.91 10.79
C GLY A 40 -4.51 -7.16 10.08
N HIS A 41 -5.43 -8.01 9.63
CA HIS A 41 -5.13 -9.28 8.98
C HIS A 41 -6.14 -9.56 7.86
N VAL A 42 -5.68 -10.13 6.75
CA VAL A 42 -6.52 -10.46 5.59
C VAL A 42 -6.34 -11.93 5.24
N ILE A 43 -7.44 -12.67 5.17
CA ILE A 43 -7.51 -14.02 4.60
C ILE A 43 -8.29 -13.90 3.29
N ALA A 44 -7.70 -14.37 2.18
CA ALA A 44 -8.35 -14.43 0.88
C ALA A 44 -8.34 -15.87 0.38
N ALA A 45 -9.45 -16.33 -0.18
CA ALA A 45 -9.59 -17.65 -0.78
C ALA A 45 -9.92 -17.49 -2.27
N ARG A 46 -9.22 -18.27 -3.12
CA ARG A 46 -9.54 -18.38 -4.53
C ARG A 46 -10.60 -19.45 -4.70
N ILE A 47 -11.65 -19.15 -5.46
CA ILE A 47 -12.71 -20.11 -5.80
C ILE A 47 -12.49 -20.53 -7.26
N THR A 48 -12.50 -21.84 -7.51
CA THR A 48 -12.34 -22.49 -8.82
C THR A 48 -13.47 -23.51 -9.01
N SER A 49 -13.56 -24.10 -10.20
CA SER A 49 -14.51 -25.19 -10.50
C SER A 49 -13.90 -26.58 -10.30
N GLU A 50 -12.90 -26.71 -9.42
CA GLU A 50 -12.23 -27.99 -9.16
C GLU A 50 -13.12 -28.89 -8.29
N ASN A 51 -13.19 -30.18 -8.60
CA ASN A 51 -13.93 -31.17 -7.82
C ASN A 51 -12.99 -31.77 -6.76
N PRO A 52 -13.27 -31.62 -5.45
CA PRO A 52 -12.38 -32.12 -4.40
C PRO A 52 -12.40 -33.66 -4.24
N ASP A 53 -13.38 -34.35 -4.83
CA ASP A 53 -13.61 -35.80 -4.64
C ASP A 53 -13.01 -36.69 -5.75
N GLU A 54 -12.35 -36.11 -6.75
CA GLU A 54 -11.61 -36.82 -7.80
C GLU A 54 -10.09 -36.81 -7.49
#